data_AF-A0A7W1J3U2-F1
#
_entry.id   AF-A0A7W1J3U2-F1
#
_cell.length_a   1.000
_cell.length_b   1.000
_cell.length_c   1.000
_cell.angle_alpha   90.00
_cell.angle_beta   90.00
_cell.angle_gamma   90.00
#
_symmetry.space_group_name_H-M   'P 1'
#
loop_
_entity.id
_entity.type
_entity.pdbx_description
1 polymer ?
#
loop_
_entity_poly.entity_id
_entity_poly.type
_entity_poly.pdbx_seq_one_letter_code
_entity_poly.pdbx_strand_id
1 'polypeptide(L)'
;MGSLIALTLACTVAATIFGFGSEVFSWRSMYRGLGREELIQATRLFVYVALGVLLAFRGGWLGVLAAILMATAAASAEWALYPFAYAWAAIDDPAGYADKFGSVGRPPYAYWIIFDILGVGLSAALAQGLRLLAHVNPRGV
;
A
#
# COMPACT_ATOMS: atom_id res chain seq x y z
N MET A 1 -14.94 -19.55 -0.40
CA MET A 1 -15.04 -18.07 -0.36
C MET A 1 -14.59 -17.49 0.97
N GLY A 2 -15.03 -18.02 2.13
CA GLY A 2 -14.63 -17.48 3.45
C GLY A 2 -13.11 -17.36 3.68
N SER A 3 -12.31 -18.32 3.23
CA SER A 3 -10.84 -18.26 3.34
C SER A 3 -10.20 -17.13 2.50
N LEU A 4 -10.77 -16.79 1.33
CA LEU A 4 -10.26 -15.69 0.51
C LEU A 4 -10.59 -14.34 1.14
N ILE A 5 -11.82 -14.17 1.65
CA ILE A 5 -12.25 -12.95 2.32
C ILE A 5 -11.38 -12.66 3.55
N ALA A 6 -11.15 -13.68 4.39
CA ALA A 6 -10.29 -13.55 5.56
C ALA A 6 -8.84 -13.17 5.17
N LEU A 7 -8.31 -13.77 4.11
CA LEU A 7 -6.99 -13.42 3.59
C LEU A 7 -6.95 -11.99 3.05
N THR A 8 -7.97 -11.54 2.31
CA THR A 8 -8.07 -10.16 1.82
C THR A 8 -8.07 -9.18 2.98
N LEU A 9 -8.87 -9.42 4.03
CA LEU A 9 -8.89 -8.58 5.21
C LEU A 9 -7.51 -8.52 5.88
N ALA A 10 -6.85 -9.67 6.06
CA ALA A 10 -5.51 -9.71 6.64
C ALA A 10 -4.48 -8.95 5.79
N CYS A 11 -4.51 -9.12 4.47
CA CYS A 11 -3.65 -8.38 3.54
C CYS A 11 -3.93 -6.88 3.59
N THR A 12 -5.20 -6.46 3.67
CA THR A 12 -5.56 -5.04 3.80
C THR A 12 -5.03 -4.45 5.09
N VAL A 13 -5.17 -5.15 6.22
CA VAL A 13 -4.62 -4.69 7.51
C VAL A 13 -3.10 -4.62 7.48
N ALA A 14 -2.42 -5.61 6.88
CA ALA A 14 -0.97 -5.57 6.72
C ALA A 14 -0.53 -4.39 5.83
N ALA A 15 -1.25 -4.16 4.73
CA ALA A 15 -1.02 -3.06 3.81
C ALA A 15 -1.17 -1.71 4.52
N THR A 16 -2.26 -1.48 5.26
CA THR A 16 -2.49 -0.21 5.97
C THR A 16 -1.43 0.09 7.02
N ILE A 17 -1.01 -0.91 7.80
CA ILE A 17 0.04 -0.75 8.81
C ILE A 17 1.37 -0.37 8.14
N PHE A 18 1.73 -1.08 7.07
CA PHE A 18 2.96 -0.80 6.34
C PHE A 18 2.93 0.58 5.68
N GLY A 19 1.79 0.91 5.07
CA GLY A 19 1.49 2.21 4.46
C GLY A 19 1.70 3.36 5.43
N PHE A 20 0.99 3.33 6.56
CA PHE A 20 1.12 4.32 7.62
C PHE A 20 2.57 4.46 8.12
N GLY A 21 3.25 3.34 8.38
CA GLY A 21 4.65 3.37 8.78
C GLY A 21 5.55 4.05 7.75
N SER A 22 5.36 3.72 6.47
CA SER A 22 6.13 4.32 5.37
C SER A 22 5.92 5.82 5.26
N GLU A 23 4.71 6.34 5.53
CA GLU A 23 4.45 7.78 5.57
C GLU A 23 5.20 8.45 6.73
N VAL A 24 5.10 7.89 7.94
CA VAL A 24 5.82 8.40 9.13
C VAL A 24 7.33 8.46 8.87
N PHE A 25 7.91 7.40 8.30
CA PHE A 25 9.33 7.36 8.01
C PHE A 25 9.74 8.24 6.83
N SER A 26 8.86 8.43 5.84
CA SER A 26 9.10 9.39 4.75
C SER A 26 9.19 10.82 5.29
N TRP A 27 8.26 11.21 6.18
CA TRP A 27 8.32 12.51 6.86
C TRP A 27 9.59 12.70 7.68
N ARG A 28 10.02 11.66 8.41
CA ARG A 28 11.29 11.68 9.16
C ARG A 28 12.52 11.79 8.25
N SER A 29 12.50 11.10 7.13
CA SER A 29 13.55 11.19 6.11
C SER A 29 13.64 12.61 5.55
N MET A 30 12.49 13.20 5.17
CA MET A 30 12.43 14.56 4.63
C MET A 30 12.89 15.60 5.65
N TYR A 31 12.48 15.44 6.92
CA TYR A 31 12.88 16.35 7.99
C TYR A 31 14.40 16.34 8.19
N ARG A 32 14.98 15.14 8.24
CA ARG A 32 16.43 14.93 8.43
C ARG A 32 17.26 15.10 7.15
N GLY A 33 16.63 15.32 6.00
CA GLY A 33 17.32 15.48 4.71
C GLY A 33 18.06 14.22 4.25
N LEU A 34 17.53 13.03 4.55
CA LEU A 34 18.22 11.77 4.28
C LEU A 34 18.09 11.28 2.83
N GLY A 35 17.14 11.81 2.05
CA GLY A 35 16.94 11.43 0.65
C GLY A 35 16.44 9.99 0.46
N ARG A 36 15.79 9.40 1.46
CA ARG A 36 15.31 7.99 1.46
C ARG A 36 13.83 7.86 1.14
N GLU A 37 13.15 8.96 0.84
CA GLU A 37 11.69 9.01 0.68
C GLU A 37 11.24 8.12 -0.47
N GLU A 38 11.89 8.24 -1.63
CA GLU A 38 11.58 7.43 -2.81
C GLU A 38 11.79 5.93 -2.54
N LEU A 39 12.86 5.57 -1.82
CA LEU A 39 13.11 4.18 -1.45
C LEU A 39 12.03 3.63 -0.51
N ILE A 40 11.59 4.43 0.47
CA ILE A 40 10.53 4.05 1.40
C ILE A 40 9.20 3.85 0.65
N GLN A 41 8.85 4.78 -0.25
CA GLN A 41 7.63 4.69 -1.07
C GLN A 41 7.69 3.54 -2.08
N ALA A 42 8.84 3.29 -2.71
CA ALA A 42 9.04 2.14 -3.58
C ALA A 42 8.88 0.82 -2.81
N THR A 43 9.41 0.76 -1.59
CA THR A 43 9.26 -0.43 -0.71
C THR A 43 7.80 -0.65 -0.34
N ARG A 44 7.05 0.42 -0.02
CA ARG A 44 5.59 0.35 0.21
C ARG A 44 4.86 -0.25 -0.98
N LEU A 45 5.11 0.26 -2.18
CA LEU A 45 4.49 -0.26 -3.40
C LEU A 45 4.86 -1.73 -3.64
N PHE A 46 6.11 -2.13 -3.41
CA PHE A 46 6.55 -3.51 -3.55
C PHE A 46 5.81 -4.46 -2.61
N VAL A 47 5.60 -4.05 -1.35
CA VAL A 47 4.80 -4.83 -0.39
C VAL A 47 3.35 -4.98 -0.87
N TYR A 48 2.76 -3.91 -1.41
CA TYR A 48 1.39 -3.95 -1.94
C TYR A 48 1.28 -4.90 -3.12
N VAL A 49 2.26 -4.87 -4.03
CA VAL A 49 2.37 -5.80 -5.15
C VAL A 49 2.49 -7.24 -4.66
N ALA A 50 3.37 -7.51 -3.69
CA ALA A 50 3.56 -8.86 -3.15
C ALA A 50 2.26 -9.42 -2.53
N LEU A 51 1.54 -8.60 -1.75
CA LEU A 51 0.25 -8.98 -1.18
C LEU A 51 -0.82 -9.18 -2.26
N GLY A 52 -0.84 -8.33 -3.29
CA GLY A 52 -1.75 -8.47 -4.43
C GLY A 52 -1.49 -9.74 -5.25
N VAL A 53 -0.23 -10.08 -5.50
CA VAL A 53 0.17 -11.31 -6.17
C VAL A 53 -0.21 -12.54 -5.34
N LEU A 54 -0.02 -12.49 -4.01
CA LEU A 54 -0.47 -13.55 -3.11
C LEU A 54 -1.98 -13.78 -3.22
N LEU A 55 -2.78 -12.70 -3.23
CA LEU A 55 -4.23 -12.78 -3.39
C LEU A 55 -4.61 -13.37 -4.76
N ALA A 56 -3.96 -12.94 -5.85
CA ALA A 56 -4.16 -13.49 -7.19
C ALA A 56 -3.84 -14.99 -7.25
N PHE A 57 -2.73 -15.43 -6.66
CA PHE A 57 -2.37 -16.84 -6.59
C PHE A 57 -3.30 -17.66 -5.69
N ARG A 58 -3.93 -17.08 -4.68
CA ARG A 58 -4.89 -17.82 -3.85
C ARG A 58 -6.31 -17.84 -4.41
N GLY A 59 -6.72 -16.76 -5.08
CA GLY A 59 -8.10 -16.52 -5.52
C GLY A 59 -8.33 -16.53 -7.03
N GLY A 60 -7.29 -16.67 -7.85
CA GLY A 60 -7.38 -16.52 -9.30
C GLY A 60 -7.86 -15.12 -9.69
N TRP A 61 -8.79 -15.03 -10.64
CA TRP A 61 -9.38 -13.74 -11.05
C TRP A 61 -10.16 -13.04 -9.92
N LEU A 62 -10.82 -13.78 -9.03
CA LEU A 62 -11.43 -13.19 -7.83
C LEU A 62 -10.36 -12.67 -6.86
N GLY A 63 -9.17 -13.28 -6.86
CA GLY A 63 -8.00 -12.80 -6.14
C GLY A 63 -7.46 -11.48 -6.69
N VAL A 64 -7.50 -11.28 -8.01
CA VAL A 64 -7.14 -10.00 -8.64
C VAL A 64 -8.11 -8.89 -8.22
N LEU A 65 -9.42 -9.15 -8.23
CA LEU A 65 -10.42 -8.19 -7.73
C LEU A 65 -10.20 -7.89 -6.24
N ALA A 66 -9.91 -8.92 -5.45
CA ALA A 66 -9.58 -8.76 -4.03
C ALA A 66 -8.30 -7.92 -3.82
N ALA A 67 -7.29 -8.06 -4.67
CA ALA A 67 -6.07 -7.25 -4.61
C ALA A 67 -6.36 -5.76 -4.91
N ILE A 68 -7.20 -5.47 -5.90
CA ILE A 68 -7.62 -4.11 -6.22
C ILE A 68 -8.41 -3.50 -5.05
N LEU A 69 -9.35 -4.25 -4.46
CA LEU A 69 -10.10 -3.81 -3.29
C LEU A 69 -9.19 -3.57 -2.08
N MET A 70 -8.23 -4.47 -1.84
CA MET A 70 -7.23 -4.32 -0.79
C MET A 70 -6.42 -3.04 -0.97
N ALA A 71 -5.86 -2.80 -2.17
CA ALA A 71 -5.07 -1.61 -2.46
C ALA A 71 -5.90 -0.33 -2.30
N THR A 72 -7.14 -0.35 -2.78
CA THR A 72 -8.08 0.77 -2.66
C THR A 72 -8.38 1.10 -1.20
N ALA A 73 -8.70 0.07 -0.39
CA ALA A 73 -8.99 0.24 1.03
C ALA A 73 -7.75 0.73 1.80
N ALA A 74 -6.57 0.18 1.47
CA ALA A 74 -5.34 0.56 2.14
C ALA A 74 -4.93 2.00 1.83
N ALA A 75 -4.97 2.40 0.55
CA ALA A 75 -4.71 3.78 0.12
C ALA A 75 -5.73 4.77 0.70
N SER A 76 -7.00 4.37 0.85
CA SER A 76 -8.02 5.19 1.52
C SER A 76 -7.68 5.43 2.99
N ALA A 77 -7.27 4.38 3.69
CA ALA A 77 -6.91 4.46 5.10
C ALA A 77 -5.66 5.31 5.31
N GLU A 78 -4.61 5.13 4.51
CA GLU A 78 -3.43 6.00 4.51
C GLU A 78 -3.79 7.46 4.28
N TRP A 79 -4.56 7.75 3.22
CA TRP A 79 -5.00 9.12 2.94
C TRP A 79 -5.76 9.75 4.10
N ALA A 80 -6.61 8.97 4.78
CA ALA A 80 -7.33 9.41 5.97
C ALA A 80 -6.39 9.67 7.15
N LEU A 81 -5.37 8.81 7.31
CA LEU A 81 -4.38 8.83 8.38
C LEU A 81 -3.20 9.77 8.11
N TYR A 82 -3.07 10.33 6.92
CA TYR A 82 -1.94 11.17 6.52
C TYR A 82 -1.60 12.31 7.51
N PRO A 83 -2.57 13.08 8.06
CA PRO A 83 -2.26 14.08 9.08
C PRO A 83 -1.75 13.47 10.39
N PHE A 84 -2.22 12.27 10.74
CA PHE A 84 -1.75 11.54 11.93
C PHE A 84 -0.34 11.00 11.71
N ALA A 85 -0.01 10.53 10.51
CA ALA A 85 1.35 10.09 10.18
C ALA A 85 2.34 11.26 10.31
N TYR A 86 1.96 12.46 9.86
CA TYR A 86 2.74 13.67 10.08
C TYR A 86 2.91 13.98 11.57
N ALA A 87 1.82 14.00 12.35
CA ALA A 87 1.86 14.27 13.78
C ALA A 87 2.75 13.27 14.54
N TRP A 88 2.71 11.99 14.16
CA TRP A 88 3.58 10.94 14.71
C TRP A 88 5.04 11.12 14.32
N ALA A 89 5.30 11.53 13.08
CA ALA A 89 6.66 11.83 12.62
C ALA A 89 7.27 13.00 13.40
N ALA A 90 6.45 14.03 13.66
CA ALA A 90 6.83 15.26 14.34
C ALA A 90 6.95 15.15 15.88
N ILE A 91 6.66 13.97 16.48
CA ILE A 91 6.62 13.81 17.93
C ILE A 91 7.92 14.21 18.65
N ASP A 92 9.06 14.01 17.97
CA ASP A 92 10.39 14.32 18.49
C ASP A 92 10.73 15.82 18.41
N ASP A 93 10.14 16.55 17.46
CA ASP A 93 10.38 17.99 17.23
C ASP A 93 9.19 18.69 16.55
N PRO A 94 8.09 18.95 17.28
CA PRO A 94 6.88 19.51 16.67
C PRO A 94 7.07 20.90 16.07
N ALA A 95 7.90 21.74 16.72
CA ALA A 95 8.15 23.11 16.29
C ALA A 95 9.00 23.15 15.02
N GLY A 96 10.08 22.37 14.94
CA GLY A 96 10.92 22.30 13.75
C GLY A 96 10.17 21.75 12.52
N TYR A 97 9.26 20.79 12.73
CA TYR A 97 8.37 20.31 11.68
C TYR A 97 7.40 21.39 11.21
N ALA A 98 6.78 22.14 12.12
CA ALA A 98 5.89 23.25 11.79
C ALA A 98 6.61 24.38 11.02
N ASP A 99 7.84 24.71 11.41
CA ASP A 99 8.66 25.71 10.71
C ASP A 99 9.05 25.25 9.30
N LYS A 100 9.34 23.95 9.13
CA LYS A 100 9.81 23.39 7.85
C LYS A 100 8.68 23.09 6.86
N PHE A 101 7.57 22.56 7.34
CA PHE A 101 6.48 22.03 6.50
C PHE A 101 5.16 22.79 6.64
N GLY A 102 5.02 23.66 7.64
CA GLY A 102 3.79 24.41 7.90
C GLY A 102 2.63 23.51 8.33
N SER A 103 1.41 23.90 7.95
CA SER A 103 0.22 23.08 8.16
C SER A 103 0.06 22.06 7.04
N VAL A 104 0.09 20.77 7.40
CA VAL A 104 -0.02 19.67 6.44
C VAL A 104 -1.49 19.32 6.19
N GLY A 105 -1.96 19.59 4.98
CA GLY A 105 -3.26 19.16 4.46
C GLY A 105 -3.19 17.81 3.75
N ARG A 106 -4.35 17.18 3.50
CA ARG A 106 -4.41 15.94 2.72
C ARG A 106 -4.18 16.23 1.23
N PRO A 107 -3.34 15.44 0.53
CA PRO A 107 -3.18 15.57 -0.91
C PRO A 107 -4.47 15.16 -1.66
N PRO A 108 -4.65 15.50 -2.94
CA PRO A 108 -5.81 15.07 -3.71
C PRO A 108 -5.86 13.53 -3.82
N TYR A 109 -6.97 12.93 -3.37
CA TYR A 109 -7.12 11.48 -3.29
C TYR A 109 -6.92 10.75 -4.63
N ALA A 110 -7.35 11.34 -5.75
CA ALA A 110 -7.21 10.75 -7.08
C ALA A 110 -5.73 10.51 -7.47
N TYR A 111 -4.84 11.43 -7.13
CA TYR A 111 -3.40 11.25 -7.34
C TYR A 111 -2.79 10.23 -6.38
N TRP A 112 -3.36 10.11 -5.19
CA TRP A 112 -2.90 9.17 -4.16
C TRP A 112 -3.09 7.72 -4.56
N ILE A 113 -4.26 7.38 -5.10
CA ILE A 113 -4.68 5.99 -5.30
C ILE A 113 -4.30 5.40 -6.67
N ILE A 114 -4.12 6.24 -7.69
CA ILE A 114 -3.92 5.78 -9.07
C ILE A 114 -2.71 4.85 -9.19
N PHE A 115 -1.59 5.20 -8.57
CA PHE A 115 -0.36 4.42 -8.68
C PHE A 115 -0.48 3.06 -7.99
N ASP A 116 -1.16 2.99 -6.85
CA ASP A 116 -1.38 1.73 -6.12
C ASP A 116 -2.31 0.80 -6.89
N ILE A 117 -3.42 1.31 -7.44
CA ILE A 117 -4.34 0.50 -8.25
C ILE A 117 -3.65 -0.01 -9.51
N LEU A 118 -2.94 0.86 -10.24
CA LEU A 118 -2.27 0.45 -11.46
C LEU A 118 -1.14 -0.54 -11.17
N GLY A 119 -0.30 -0.27 -10.17
CA GLY A 119 0.81 -1.14 -9.80
C GLY A 119 0.34 -2.52 -9.31
N VAL A 120 -0.59 -2.55 -8.35
CA VAL A 120 -1.11 -3.79 -7.78
C VAL A 120 -1.98 -4.54 -8.77
N GLY A 121 -2.90 -3.84 -9.44
CA GLY A 121 -3.84 -4.43 -10.40
C GLY A 121 -3.12 -5.06 -11.59
N LEU A 122 -2.18 -4.34 -12.20
CA LEU A 122 -1.40 -4.86 -13.34
C LEU A 122 -0.55 -6.06 -12.91
N SER A 123 0.11 -5.99 -11.76
CA SER A 123 0.96 -7.08 -11.26
C SER A 123 0.15 -8.33 -10.91
N ALA A 124 -1.01 -8.16 -10.26
CA ALA A 124 -1.91 -9.26 -9.93
C ALA A 124 -2.50 -9.92 -11.19
N ALA A 125 -2.92 -9.11 -12.17
CA ALA A 125 -3.42 -9.61 -13.45
C ALA A 125 -2.34 -10.36 -14.24
N LEU A 126 -1.12 -9.82 -14.29
CA LEU A 126 0.02 -10.44 -14.96
C LEU A 126 0.44 -11.74 -14.28
N ALA A 127 0.49 -11.76 -12.94
CA ALA A 127 0.76 -12.98 -12.18
C ALA A 127 -0.28 -14.07 -12.44
N GLN A 128 -1.56 -13.72 -12.47
CA GLN A 128 -2.62 -14.67 -12.79
C GLN A 128 -2.58 -15.12 -14.26
N GLY A 129 -2.23 -14.23 -15.19
CA GLY A 129 -2.04 -14.57 -16.61
C GLY A 129 -0.89 -15.55 -16.82
N LEU A 130 0.28 -15.30 -16.23
CA LEU A 130 1.44 -16.20 -16.28
C LEU A 130 1.12 -17.57 -15.69
N ARG A 131 0.34 -17.61 -14.60
CA ARG A 131 -0.10 -18.85 -13.99
C ARG A 131 -0.97 -19.69 -14.93
N LEU A 132 -1.90 -19.06 -15.64
CA LEU A 132 -2.77 -19.74 -16.62
C LEU A 132 -1.93 -20.32 -17.76
N LEU A 133 -0.95 -19.56 -18.27
CA LEU A 133 -0.02 -20.05 -19.31
C LEU A 133 0.82 -21.23 -18.82
N ALA A 134 1.24 -21.20 -17.56
CA ALA A 134 1.99 -22.29 -16.92
C ALA A 134 1.14 -23.52 -16.56
N HIS A 135 -0.17 -23.54 -16.87
CA HIS A 135 -1.10 -24.63 -16.52
C HIS A 135 -1.16 -24.96 -15.01
N VAL A 136 -0.80 -24.00 -14.14
CA VAL A 136 -0.77 -24.21 -12.69
C VAL A 136 -2.17 -24.04 -12.10
N ASN A 137 -2.80 -25.14 -11.67
CA ASN A 137 -4.18 -25.16 -11.16
C ASN A 137 -4.38 -24.22 -9.93
N PRO A 138 -5.41 -23.35 -9.90
CA PRO A 138 -5.80 -22.51 -8.76
C PRO A 138 -6.00 -23.21 -7.43
N ARG A 139 -6.44 -24.47 -7.45
CA ARG A 139 -6.92 -25.17 -6.25
C ARG A 139 -5.91 -26.11 -5.61
N GLY A 140 -4.71 -26.26 -6.18
CA GLY A 140 -3.90 -27.44 -5.92
C GLY A 140 -4.64 -28.69 -6.44
N VAL A 141 -3.93 -29.81 -6.53
CA VAL A 141 -4.56 -31.11 -6.75
C VAL A 141 -5.53 -31.42 -5.61
#